data_AF-A0A8J8G0X4-F1
#
_entry.id   AF-A0A8J8G0X4-F1
#
_cell.length_a   1.000
_cell.length_b   1.000
_cell.length_c   1.000
_cell.angle_alpha   90.00
_cell.angle_beta   90.00
_cell.angle_gamma   90.00
#
_symmetry.space_group_name_H-M   'P 1'
#
loop_
_entity.id
_entity.type
_entity.pdbx_description
1 polymer ?
#
loop_
_entity_poly.entity_id
_entity_poly.type
_entity_poly.pdbx_seq_one_letter_code
_entity_poly.pdbx_strand_id
1 'polypeptide(L)'
;MDYQFIKFRDSERWGKCIHIDLFKKKTCSFDCVYCGDGPTEFKTIERVFTAPVNRIFQEVSDHIEKNGEPDHIWYSCKGEPTLYVFFGSLNKKIKA
;
A
#
# COMPACT_ATOMS: atom_id res chain seq x y z
N MET A 1 -0.49 -15.83 -8.70
CA MET A 1 -0.68 -15.66 -7.24
C MET A 1 -1.30 -14.30 -7.08
N ASP A 2 -2.56 -14.26 -6.67
CA ASP A 2 -3.29 -13.00 -6.53
C ASP A 2 -2.91 -12.38 -5.19
N TYR A 3 -1.85 -11.56 -5.17
CA TYR A 3 -1.55 -10.74 -4.02
C TYR A 3 -2.69 -9.74 -3.81
N GLN A 4 -3.19 -9.67 -2.59
CA GLN A 4 -4.31 -8.77 -2.29
C GLN A 4 -3.81 -7.35 -2.05
N PHE A 5 -2.64 -7.20 -1.44
CA PHE A 5 -2.10 -5.91 -1.01
C PHE A 5 -0.90 -5.45 -1.83
N ILE A 6 -0.44 -6.23 -2.81
CA ILE A 6 0.80 -5.97 -3.52
C ILE A 6 0.59 -5.92 -5.02
N LYS A 7 1.20 -4.90 -5.63
CA LYS A 7 1.39 -4.81 -7.07
C LYS A 7 2.88 -4.69 -7.35
N PHE A 8 3.40 -5.51 -8.24
CA PHE A 8 4.76 -5.38 -8.73
C PHE A 8 4.79 -4.47 -9.94
N ARG A 9 5.79 -3.59 -10.00
CA ARG A 9 6.02 -2.73 -11.16
C ARG A 9 7.50 -2.63 -11.44
N ASP A 10 7.88 -2.94 -12.68
CA ASP A 10 9.21 -2.62 -13.19
C ASP A 10 9.19 -1.24 -13.84
N SER A 11 10.19 -0.41 -13.54
CA SER A 11 10.31 0.95 -14.03
C SER A 11 11.73 1.24 -14.48
N GLU A 12 11.90 1.74 -15.70
CA GLU A 12 13.22 2.17 -16.18
C GLU A 12 13.87 3.26 -15.32
N ARG A 13 13.06 4.10 -14.66
CA ARG A 13 13.55 5.20 -13.82
C ARG A 13 13.90 4.77 -12.39
N TRP A 14 13.14 3.83 -11.84
CA TRP A 14 13.20 3.48 -10.41
C TRP A 14 13.52 2.00 -10.15
N GLY A 15 13.76 1.22 -11.19
CA GLY A 15 13.95 -0.22 -11.11
C GLY A 15 12.70 -0.96 -10.66
N LYS A 16 12.93 -2.09 -9.99
CA LYS A 16 11.91 -3.02 -9.49
C LYS A 16 11.26 -2.43 -8.24
N CYS A 17 9.98 -2.10 -8.35
CA CYS A 17 9.22 -1.50 -7.26
C CYS A 17 8.08 -2.42 -6.79
N ILE A 18 7.91 -2.49 -5.46
CA ILE A 18 6.75 -3.10 -4.83
C ILE A 18 5.81 -1.98 -4.37
N HIS A 19 4.56 -2.07 -4.79
CA HIS A 19 3.50 -1.14 -4.44
C HIS A 19 2.53 -1.80 -3.45
N ILE A 20 2.48 -1.28 -2.23
CA ILE A 20 1.58 -1.74 -1.16
C ILE A 20 0.29 -0.92 -1.20
N ASP A 21 -0.82 -1.61 -1.46
CA ASP A 21 -2.17 -1.06 -1.57
C ASP A 21 -3.00 -1.50 -0.37
N LEU A 22 -3.15 -0.62 0.62
CA LEU A 22 -3.80 -0.93 1.89
C LEU A 22 -5.33 -0.90 1.81
N PHE A 23 -5.90 -0.27 0.77
CA PHE A 23 -7.33 0.02 0.64
C PHE A 23 -7.85 -0.42 -0.72
N LYS A 24 -8.90 -1.26 -0.72
CA LYS A 24 -9.53 -1.71 -1.97
C LYS A 24 -10.28 -0.59 -2.72
N LYS A 25 -10.81 0.38 -1.96
CA LYS A 25 -11.57 1.54 -2.46
C LYS A 25 -10.86 2.82 -2.04
N LYS A 26 -11.07 3.90 -2.79
CA LYS A 26 -10.42 5.18 -2.47
C LYS A 26 -10.85 5.69 -1.09
N THR A 27 -9.94 5.60 -0.12
CA THR A 27 -10.17 5.97 1.28
C THR A 27 -9.26 7.13 1.64
N CYS A 28 -9.82 8.32 1.87
CA CYS A 28 -9.05 9.55 2.05
C CYS A 28 -9.74 10.53 3.00
N SER A 29 -8.97 11.40 3.65
CA SER A 29 -9.51 12.49 4.46
C SER A 29 -10.03 13.66 3.62
N PHE A 30 -9.61 13.74 2.36
CA PHE A 30 -10.00 14.77 1.41
C PHE A 30 -10.72 14.18 0.21
N ASP A 31 -11.51 15.04 -0.45
CA ASP A 31 -12.10 14.74 -1.75
C ASP A 31 -11.72 15.82 -2.78
N CYS A 32 -10.46 15.80 -3.18
CA CYS A 32 -9.90 16.84 -4.04
C CYS A 32 -10.44 16.72 -5.47
N VAL A 33 -10.96 17.82 -6.01
CA VAL A 33 -11.47 17.91 -7.40
C VAL A 33 -10.41 17.62 -8.47
N TYR A 34 -9.14 17.71 -8.11
CA TYR A 34 -7.98 17.48 -8.98
C TYR A 34 -7.27 16.14 -8.72
N CYS A 35 -7.87 15.24 -7.94
CA CYS A 35 -7.23 13.96 -7.63
C CYS A 35 -7.20 13.05 -8.87
N GLY A 36 -5.99 12.65 -9.30
CA GLY A 36 -5.80 11.76 -10.46
C GLY A 36 -6.40 10.35 -10.27
N ASP A 37 -6.66 9.94 -9.04
CA ASP A 37 -7.31 8.66 -8.71
C ASP A 37 -8.85 8.73 -8.73
N GLY A 38 -9.44 9.86 -9.10
CA GLY A 38 -10.89 10.07 -9.18
C GLY A 38 -11.52 10.54 -7.86
N PRO A 39 -12.86 10.55 -7.74
CA PRO A 39 -13.57 10.98 -6.53
C PRO A 39 -13.38 10.00 -5.37
N THR A 40 -13.46 10.50 -4.14
CA THR A 40 -13.24 9.72 -2.92
C THR A 40 -14.47 8.93 -2.55
N GLU A 41 -14.35 7.59 -2.57
CA GLU A 41 -15.46 6.68 -2.28
C GLU A 41 -15.76 6.62 -0.78
N PHE A 42 -14.72 6.68 0.06
CA PHE A 42 -14.86 6.65 1.51
C PHE A 42 -14.06 7.79 2.14
N LYS A 43 -14.75 8.90 2.39
CA LYS A 43 -14.15 10.09 3.00
C LYS A 43 -14.17 9.98 4.53
N THR A 44 -13.01 9.92 5.16
CA THR A 44 -12.92 9.79 6.63
C THR A 44 -11.61 10.36 7.17
N ILE A 45 -11.63 10.84 8.41
CA ILE A 45 -10.44 11.16 9.20
C ILE A 45 -10.12 10.08 10.25
N GLU A 46 -11.04 9.14 10.45
CA GLU A 46 -10.86 8.02 11.37
C GLU A 46 -9.92 6.99 10.75
N ARG A 47 -9.06 6.40 11.59
CA ARG A 47 -8.18 5.33 11.15
C ARG A 47 -8.97 4.06 10.86
N VAL A 48 -8.65 3.41 9.75
CA VAL A 48 -9.37 2.26 9.21
C VAL A 48 -8.52 1.00 9.33
N PHE A 49 -9.11 -0.05 9.86
CA PHE A 49 -8.52 -1.38 9.84
C PHE A 49 -8.88 -2.10 8.54
N THR A 50 -7.88 -2.64 7.84
CA THR A 50 -8.08 -3.39 6.59
C THR A 50 -7.59 -4.83 6.68
N ALA A 51 -6.44 -5.04 7.32
CA ALA A 51 -5.89 -6.37 7.62
C ALA A 51 -4.87 -6.29 8.77
N PRO A 52 -4.50 -7.42 9.40
CA PRO A 52 -3.39 -7.47 10.34
C PRO A 52 -2.04 -7.17 9.66
N VAL A 53 -1.13 -6.50 10.37
CA VAL A 53 0.24 -6.17 9.86
C VAL A 53 0.96 -7.41 9.34
N ASN A 54 0.88 -8.53 10.07
CA ASN A 54 1.53 -9.78 9.69
C ASN A 54 1.00 -10.34 8.37
N ARG A 55 -0.29 -10.16 8.06
CA ARG A 55 -0.86 -10.65 6.80
C ARG A 55 -0.27 -9.90 5.61
N ILE A 56 -0.18 -8.57 5.71
CA ILE A 56 0.39 -7.72 4.66
C ILE A 56 1.89 -7.98 4.51
N PHE A 57 2.61 -8.04 5.64
CA PHE A 57 4.04 -8.34 5.64
C PHE A 57 4.34 -9.70 5.01
N GLN A 58 3.54 -10.73 5.29
CA GLN A 58 3.73 -12.04 4.70
C GLN A 58 3.64 -11.99 3.17
N GLU A 59 2.68 -11.26 2.60
CA GLU A 59 2.63 -11.10 1.14
C GLU A 59 3.88 -10.41 0.59
N VAL A 60 4.44 -9.45 1.33
CA VAL A 60 5.65 -8.74 0.92
C VAL A 60 6.85 -9.69 0.95
N SER A 61 7.01 -10.43 2.06
CA SER A 61 8.07 -11.44 2.20
C SER A 61 7.96 -12.52 1.14
N ASP A 62 6.78 -13.10 0.93
CA ASP A 62 6.54 -14.13 -0.08
C ASP A 62 6.89 -13.62 -1.49
N HIS A 63 6.55 -12.36 -1.80
CA HIS A 63 6.90 -11.74 -3.07
C HIS A 63 8.42 -11.57 -3.22
N ILE A 64 9.11 -11.10 -2.18
CA ILE A 64 10.56 -10.89 -2.18
C ILE A 64 11.30 -12.22 -2.33
N GLU A 65 10.91 -13.25 -1.58
CA GLU A 65 11.51 -14.59 -1.68
C GLU A 65 11.39 -15.17 -3.09
N LYS A 66 10.27 -14.93 -3.75
CA LYS A 66 10.00 -15.48 -5.09
C LYS A 66 10.65 -14.69 -6.23
N ASN A 67 10.68 -13.36 -6.14
CA ASN A 67 11.04 -12.48 -7.26
C ASN A 67 12.35 -11.68 -7.03
N GLY A 68 12.96 -11.82 -5.85
CA GLY A 68 14.11 -11.06 -5.42
C GLY A 68 13.75 -9.74 -4.74
N GLU A 69 14.78 -9.09 -4.19
CA GLU A 69 14.63 -7.80 -3.51
C GLU A 69 14.24 -6.69 -4.50
N PRO A 70 13.28 -5.81 -4.14
CA PRO A 70 12.97 -4.63 -4.91
C PRO A 70 13.98 -3.51 -4.61
N ASP A 71 14.16 -2.61 -5.57
CA ASP A 71 14.88 -1.36 -5.37
C ASP A 71 14.10 -0.42 -4.42
N HIS A 72 12.77 -0.44 -4.51
CA HIS A 72 11.89 0.39 -3.69
C HIS A 72 10.59 -0.29 -3.28
N ILE A 73 10.09 0.09 -2.09
CA ILE A 73 8.75 -0.25 -1.59
C ILE A 73 7.96 1.03 -1.39
N TRP A 74 6.82 1.16 -2.08
CA TRP A 74 5.96 2.33 -2.03
C TRP A 74 4.59 1.97 -1.45
N TYR A 75 3.97 2.88 -0.73
CA TYR A 75 2.56 2.80 -0.40
C TYR A 75 1.77 3.55 -1.48
N SER A 76 1.04 2.83 -2.33
CA SER A 76 0.34 3.41 -3.47
C SER A 76 -1.17 3.24 -3.37
N CYS A 77 -1.70 3.27 -2.15
CA CYS A 77 -3.11 3.06 -1.90
C CYS A 77 -3.93 4.12 -2.64
N LYS A 78 -5.12 3.76 -3.12
CA LYS A 78 -6.07 4.77 -3.59
C LYS A 78 -6.51 5.59 -2.37
N GLY A 79 -5.99 6.82 -2.24
CA GLY A 79 -6.27 7.70 -1.10
C GLY A 79 -5.11 7.84 -0.12
N GLU A 80 -5.42 8.03 1.17
CA GLU A 80 -4.44 8.40 2.19
C GLU A 80 -3.91 7.17 2.94
N PRO A 81 -2.66 6.72 2.70
CA PRO A 81 -2.11 5.51 3.31
C PRO A 81 -2.03 5.58 4.84
N THR A 82 -1.85 6.78 5.40
CA THR A 82 -1.70 6.97 6.85
C THR A 82 -3.00 6.74 7.63
N LEU A 83 -4.15 6.64 6.95
CA LEU A 83 -5.40 6.25 7.57
C LEU A 83 -5.41 4.77 7.99
N TYR A 84 -4.47 3.93 7.55
CA TYR A 84 -4.42 2.55 8.02
C TYR A 84 -4.05 2.50 9.50
N VAL A 85 -4.86 1.81 10.30
CA VAL A 85 -4.77 1.84 11.78
C VAL A 85 -3.39 1.44 12.31
N PHE A 86 -2.67 0.58 11.59
CA PHE A 86 -1.35 0.08 11.96
C PHE A 86 -0.24 0.54 11.00
N PHE A 87 -0.41 1.66 10.30
CA PHE A 87 0.58 2.16 9.33
C PHE A 87 1.99 2.28 9.92
N GLY A 88 2.11 2.83 11.12
CA GLY A 88 3.41 2.95 11.80
C GLY A 88 4.04 1.59 12.13
N SER A 89 3.25 0.62 12.59
CA SER A 89 3.73 -0.74 12.89
C SER A 89 4.13 -1.49 11.62
N LEU A 90 3.38 -1.35 10.54
CA LEU A 90 3.70 -1.93 9.24
C LEU A 90 5.01 -1.35 8.69
N ASN A 91 5.16 -0.02 8.73
CA ASN A 91 6.38 0.65 8.27
C ASN A 91 7.61 0.25 9.07
N LYS A 92 7.48 0.09 10.40
CA LYS A 92 8.57 -0.44 11.23
C LYS A 92 8.94 -1.87 10.84
N LYS A 93 7.95 -2.71 10.54
CA LYS A 93 8.17 -4.11 10.18
C LYS A 93 8.80 -4.29 8.81
N ILE A 94 8.47 -3.43 7.83
CA ILE A 94 9.05 -3.47 6.48
C ILE A 94 10.49 -2.95 6.45
N LYS A 95 10.85 -2.01 7.33
CA LYS A 95 12.20 -1.45 7.41
C LYS A 95 13.20 -2.30 8.21
N ALA A 96 12.70 -3.24 9.00
CA ALA A 96 13.51 -4.11 9.88
C ALA A 96 14.16 -5.22 9.06
#